data_AF-A0A1I3I7R9-F1
#
_entry.id   AF-A0A1I3I7R9-F1
#
_cell.length_a   1.000
_cell.length_b   1.000
_cell.length_c   1.000
_cell.angle_alpha   90.00
_cell.angle_beta   90.00
_cell.angle_gamma   90.00
#
_symmetry.space_group_name_H-M   'P 1'
#
loop_
_entity.id
_entity.type
_entity.pdbx_description
1 polymer ?
#
loop_
_entity_poly.entity_id
_entity_poly.type
_entity_poly.pdbx_seq_one_letter_code
_entity_poly.pdbx_strand_id
1 'polypeptide(L)'
;MKKCCFLNISTFLLVWILITEPIFASLLIIDTKGYASGRLSSVSLERTFNNAYVGEVLLGYDSITFISFGNQPPNLVSNPWLFCFEKDRYKAIEKFIGNNVVLEFKTPKKNALLSCSATNELMAIYPVDENQTIEQAHFIGSIHTNDPEISSGVEFGRIVNVIENKDRFRNYFMTIQMGSGGSKFRHFIMDDPDLFDFAVKCLKMAARVKIHYSERFSMRNLFGLSSMSFVSEIEVVD
;
A
#
# COMPACT_ATOMS: atom_id res chain seq x y z
N MET A 1 -32.79 62.88 11.74
CA MET A 1 -32.77 61.59 11.00
C MET A 1 -31.53 61.63 10.11
N LYS A 2 -30.54 60.74 10.13
CA LYS A 2 -30.43 59.31 10.49
C LYS A 2 -29.14 59.06 11.29
N LYS A 3 -29.18 58.14 12.25
CA LYS A 3 -27.99 57.56 12.89
C LYS A 3 -27.30 56.66 11.86
N CYS A 4 -26.07 56.96 11.46
CA CYS A 4 -25.22 55.96 10.83
C CYS A 4 -24.50 55.20 11.95
N CYS A 5 -24.92 53.96 12.16
CA CYS A 5 -24.23 53.01 13.02
C CYS A 5 -22.85 52.72 12.42
N PHE A 6 -21.79 52.98 13.17
CA PHE A 6 -20.48 52.38 12.92
C PHE A 6 -20.63 50.88 13.18
N LEU A 7 -20.77 50.09 12.10
CA LEU A 7 -20.67 48.64 12.19
C LEU A 7 -19.22 48.30 12.51
N ASN A 8 -19.07 47.57 13.62
CA ASN A 8 -17.83 47.24 14.30
C ASN A 8 -16.89 46.40 13.40
N ILE A 9 -15.88 47.04 12.79
CA ILE A 9 -14.87 46.42 11.91
C ILE A 9 -14.12 45.27 12.62
N SER A 10 -14.16 45.21 13.94
CA SER A 10 -13.57 44.13 14.74
C SER A 10 -14.26 42.77 14.60
N THR A 11 -15.41 42.67 13.92
CA THR A 11 -16.12 41.38 13.70
C THR A 11 -15.83 40.71 12.35
N PHE A 12 -15.28 41.42 11.37
CA PHE A 12 -14.91 40.81 10.09
C PHE A 12 -13.57 40.07 10.11
N LEU A 13 -12.67 40.43 11.02
CA LEU A 13 -11.37 39.77 11.20
C LEU A 13 -11.45 38.45 11.99
N LEU A 14 -12.51 38.24 12.76
CA LEU A 14 -12.74 37.00 13.52
C LEU A 14 -13.36 35.87 12.67
N VAL A 15 -13.93 36.19 11.51
CA VAL A 15 -14.50 35.18 10.60
C VAL A 15 -13.47 34.64 9.60
N TRP A 16 -12.34 35.32 9.40
CA TRP A 16 -11.25 34.85 8.54
C TRP A 16 -10.23 33.94 9.24
N ILE A 17 -10.28 33.81 10.57
CA ILE A 17 -9.39 32.93 11.34
C ILE A 17 -10.02 31.55 11.59
N LEU A 18 -11.28 31.34 11.19
CA LEU A 18 -12.02 30.08 11.41
C LEU A 18 -12.07 29.14 10.19
N ILE A 19 -11.36 29.43 9.09
CA ILE A 19 -11.35 28.58 7.88
C ILE A 19 -9.93 28.22 7.41
N THR A 20 -8.96 28.24 8.32
CA THR A 20 -7.73 27.46 8.12
C THR A 20 -7.76 26.33 9.12
N GLU A 21 -8.66 25.38 8.90
CA GLU A 21 -8.32 24.02 9.31
C GLU A 21 -6.97 23.72 8.68
N PRO A 22 -5.97 23.27 9.45
CA PRO A 22 -4.80 22.71 8.82
C PRO A 22 -5.33 21.50 8.06
N ILE A 23 -5.32 21.58 6.74
CA ILE A 23 -5.42 20.42 5.85
C ILE A 23 -4.12 19.63 6.07
N PHE A 24 -3.93 19.10 7.29
CA PHE A 24 -3.32 17.80 7.43
C PHE A 24 -4.31 16.89 6.73
N ALA A 25 -4.00 16.60 5.46
CA ALA A 25 -4.54 15.45 4.77
C ALA A 25 -4.13 14.21 5.57
N SER A 26 -4.83 13.98 6.68
CA SER A 26 -5.10 12.67 7.22
C SER A 26 -5.99 11.98 6.21
N LEU A 27 -5.40 11.59 5.08
CA LEU A 27 -5.82 10.35 4.43
C LEU A 27 -5.37 9.24 5.39
N LEU A 28 -6.07 9.17 6.52
CA LEU A 28 -6.17 7.98 7.35
C LEU A 28 -6.50 6.88 6.36
N ILE A 29 -5.56 5.95 6.21
CA ILE A 29 -5.81 4.72 5.49
C ILE A 29 -6.90 4.01 6.30
N ILE A 30 -8.16 4.24 5.89
CA ILE A 30 -9.38 3.68 6.46
C ILE A 30 -9.44 2.23 6.03
N ASP A 31 -9.58 1.34 7.00
CA ASP A 31 -9.79 -0.10 6.86
C ASP A 31 -9.26 -0.75 5.56
N THR A 32 -7.95 -1.00 5.47
CA THR A 32 -7.41 -1.73 4.30
C THR A 32 -7.30 -3.22 4.55
N LYS A 33 -7.34 -3.98 3.47
CA LYS A 33 -6.87 -5.37 3.45
C LYS A 33 -5.79 -5.51 2.38
N GLY A 34 -4.83 -6.39 2.59
CA GLY A 34 -3.77 -6.53 1.61
C GLY A 34 -2.91 -7.76 1.80
N TYR A 35 -1.97 -7.88 0.87
CA TYR A 35 -0.97 -8.93 0.82
C TYR A 35 0.43 -8.30 0.70
N ALA A 36 1.40 -8.85 1.42
CA ALA A 36 2.81 -8.47 1.32
C ALA A 36 3.66 -9.73 1.14
N SER A 37 4.69 -9.67 0.32
CA SER A 37 5.58 -10.81 0.04
C SER A 37 7.05 -10.42 0.20
N GLY A 38 7.81 -11.29 0.85
CA GLY A 38 9.24 -11.10 1.09
C GLY A 38 9.82 -12.06 2.11
N ARG A 39 11.09 -11.87 2.47
CA ARG A 39 11.77 -12.72 3.46
C ARG A 39 11.42 -12.28 4.87
N LEU A 40 10.92 -13.19 5.70
CA LEU A 40 10.72 -12.91 7.12
C LEU A 40 12.08 -12.75 7.80
N SER A 41 12.37 -11.54 8.28
CA SER A 41 13.65 -11.17 8.88
C SER A 41 13.68 -11.45 10.38
N SER A 42 12.64 -10.99 11.09
CA SER A 42 12.60 -11.08 12.54
C SER A 42 11.15 -11.16 13.05
N VAL A 43 11.01 -11.74 14.25
CA VAL A 43 9.84 -11.56 15.10
C VAL A 43 10.30 -11.29 16.53
N SER A 44 9.68 -10.34 17.19
CA SER A 44 10.06 -9.94 18.55
C SER A 44 8.86 -9.51 19.37
N LEU A 45 9.02 -9.56 20.69
CA LEU A 45 8.04 -8.99 21.62
C LEU A 45 8.21 -7.48 21.65
N GLU A 46 7.15 -6.75 21.30
CA GLU A 46 7.10 -5.31 21.44
C GLU A 46 6.75 -4.98 22.89
N ARG A 47 7.65 -4.29 23.59
CA ARG A 47 7.49 -4.03 25.05
C ARG A 47 6.78 -2.73 25.36
N THR A 48 6.44 -1.97 24.32
CA THR A 48 6.12 -0.56 24.50
C THR A 48 4.78 -0.40 25.23
N PHE A 49 3.70 -1.11 24.89
CA PHE A 49 2.48 -1.25 25.73
C PHE A 49 1.64 -2.45 25.21
N ASN A 50 1.25 -3.39 26.08
CA ASN A 50 0.65 -4.71 25.79
C ASN A 50 1.59 -5.74 25.14
N ASN A 51 1.39 -7.03 25.46
CA ASN A 51 2.22 -8.16 24.99
C ASN A 51 1.98 -8.52 23.51
N ALA A 52 1.96 -7.55 22.61
CA ALA A 52 1.90 -7.83 21.18
C ALA A 52 3.28 -8.18 20.63
N TYR A 53 3.28 -8.95 19.56
CA TYR A 53 4.49 -9.29 18.84
C TYR A 53 4.52 -8.53 17.53
N VAL A 54 5.72 -8.10 17.16
CA VAL A 54 5.99 -7.44 15.88
C VAL A 54 6.85 -8.37 15.05
N GLY A 55 6.55 -8.44 13.75
CA GLY A 55 7.38 -9.10 12.77
C GLY A 55 7.80 -8.15 11.66
N GLU A 56 8.91 -8.48 11.04
CA GLU A 56 9.53 -7.68 9.98
C GLU A 56 9.76 -8.55 8.75
N VAL A 57 9.20 -8.14 7.61
CA VAL A 57 9.49 -8.73 6.31
C VAL A 57 10.34 -7.78 5.48
N LEU A 58 11.41 -8.28 4.89
CA LEU A 58 12.14 -7.58 3.84
C LEU A 58 11.41 -7.83 2.52
N LEU A 59 10.76 -6.80 1.97
CA LEU A 59 9.95 -6.93 0.76
C LEU A 59 10.79 -7.35 -0.44
N GLY A 60 10.28 -8.29 -1.24
CA GLY A 60 11.00 -8.82 -2.40
C GLY A 60 12.20 -9.71 -2.04
N TYR A 61 13.06 -9.98 -3.03
CA TYR A 61 14.27 -10.81 -2.85
C TYR A 61 15.48 -9.93 -2.52
N ASP A 62 16.12 -10.22 -1.38
CA ASP A 62 17.38 -9.60 -0.92
C ASP A 62 17.40 -8.07 -0.86
N SER A 63 16.25 -7.46 -0.58
CA SER A 63 16.10 -6.00 -0.49
C SER A 63 16.41 -5.51 0.92
N ILE A 64 17.66 -5.12 1.18
CA ILE A 64 18.03 -4.43 2.44
C ILE A 64 17.82 -2.91 2.37
N THR A 65 17.64 -2.36 1.16
CA THR A 65 17.43 -0.92 0.94
C THR A 65 16.13 -0.69 0.17
N PHE A 66 15.57 0.52 0.29
CA PHE A 66 14.29 0.91 -0.31
C PHE A 66 14.43 2.23 -1.05
N ILE A 67 14.44 2.13 -2.38
CA ILE A 67 14.46 3.25 -3.30
C ILE A 67 13.10 3.24 -4.00
N SER A 68 12.18 4.09 -3.54
CA SER A 68 10.87 4.25 -4.15
C SER A 68 10.97 5.09 -5.42
N PHE A 69 10.33 4.61 -6.49
CA PHE A 69 10.16 5.30 -7.76
C PHE A 69 8.67 5.53 -8.03
N GLY A 70 8.39 6.68 -8.64
CA GLY A 70 7.04 7.10 -8.99
C GLY A 70 6.41 8.01 -7.96
N ASN A 71 5.21 8.48 -8.28
CA ASN A 71 4.43 9.37 -7.43
C ASN A 71 3.55 8.51 -6.52
N GLN A 72 4.00 8.28 -5.28
CA GLN A 72 3.26 7.52 -4.27
C GLN A 72 2.78 8.41 -3.12
N PRO A 73 1.60 8.16 -2.53
CA PRO A 73 1.30 8.65 -1.19
C PRO A 73 2.43 8.35 -0.20
N PRO A 74 2.88 9.33 0.60
CA PRO A 74 3.88 9.08 1.63
C PRO A 74 3.40 7.98 2.60
N ASN A 75 4.32 7.11 3.02
CA ASN A 75 4.13 6.07 4.05
C ASN A 75 3.20 4.90 3.71
N LEU A 76 2.79 4.71 2.45
CA LEU A 76 1.93 3.57 2.10
C LEU A 76 2.68 2.22 2.16
N VAL A 77 3.97 2.20 1.82
CA VAL A 77 4.82 1.00 1.91
C VAL A 77 6.21 1.38 2.46
N SER A 78 6.71 0.60 3.40
CA SER A 78 8.08 0.69 3.93
C SER A 78 8.80 -0.64 3.74
N ASN A 79 10.13 -0.60 3.76
CA ASN A 79 10.97 -1.79 3.85
C ASN A 79 12.09 -1.54 4.90
N PRO A 80 12.17 -2.29 6.01
CA PRO A 80 11.34 -3.44 6.36
C PRO A 80 9.84 -3.12 6.47
N TRP A 81 9.03 -4.10 6.09
CA TRP A 81 7.58 -4.05 6.21
C TRP A 81 7.16 -4.68 7.53
N LEU A 82 6.52 -3.88 8.38
CA LEU A 82 6.22 -4.24 9.76
C LEU A 82 4.78 -4.71 9.90
N PHE A 83 4.58 -5.76 10.70
CA PHE A 83 3.26 -6.26 11.07
C PHE A 83 3.19 -6.67 12.53
N CYS A 84 1.96 -6.75 13.06
CA CYS A 84 1.68 -7.18 14.42
C CYS A 84 0.84 -8.43 14.47
N PHE A 85 1.02 -9.21 15.53
CA PHE A 85 0.25 -10.42 15.80
C PHE A 85 0.20 -10.74 17.30
N GLU A 86 -0.69 -11.66 17.66
CA GLU A 86 -0.91 -12.10 19.04
C GLU A 86 0.06 -13.23 19.46
N LYS A 87 0.33 -13.33 20.76
CA LYS A 87 1.36 -14.23 21.34
C LYS A 87 1.23 -15.69 20.93
N ASP A 88 0.01 -16.19 20.84
CA ASP A 88 -0.30 -17.59 20.54
C ASP A 88 0.25 -18.04 19.17
N ARG A 89 0.45 -17.11 18.24
CA ARG A 89 0.99 -17.38 16.90
C ARG A 89 2.52 -17.36 16.83
N TYR A 90 3.22 -16.90 17.87
CA TYR A 90 4.68 -16.70 17.85
C TYR A 90 5.45 -17.93 17.38
N LYS A 91 5.19 -19.11 17.99
CA LYS A 91 5.91 -20.34 17.66
C LYS A 91 5.67 -20.85 16.24
N ALA A 92 4.53 -20.51 15.65
CA ALA A 92 4.23 -20.85 14.26
C ALA A 92 4.96 -19.90 13.29
N ILE A 93 4.95 -18.60 13.60
CA ILE A 93 5.57 -17.57 12.75
C ILE A 93 7.10 -17.63 12.80
N GLU A 94 7.68 -17.90 13.98
CA GLU A 94 9.14 -18.02 14.19
C GLU A 94 9.79 -19.06 13.25
N LYS A 95 9.06 -20.10 12.86
CA LYS A 95 9.54 -21.14 11.93
C LYS A 95 9.78 -20.63 10.50
N PHE A 96 9.19 -19.49 10.15
CA PHE A 96 9.35 -18.89 8.83
C PHE A 96 10.53 -17.91 8.74
N ILE A 97 11.24 -17.63 9.84
CA ILE A 97 12.39 -16.70 9.81
C ILE A 97 13.42 -17.22 8.80
N GLY A 98 13.89 -16.33 7.93
CA GLY A 98 14.81 -16.64 6.84
C GLY A 98 14.15 -17.14 5.57
N ASN A 99 12.86 -17.51 5.61
CA ASN A 99 12.10 -17.99 4.45
C ASN A 99 11.29 -16.87 3.80
N ASN A 100 11.01 -17.04 2.51
CA ASN A 100 10.07 -16.19 1.78
C ASN A 100 8.64 -16.55 2.18
N VAL A 101 7.88 -15.53 2.54
CA VAL A 101 6.51 -15.67 3.01
C VAL A 101 5.60 -14.66 2.33
N VAL A 102 4.33 -15.01 2.32
CA VAL A 102 3.24 -14.10 2.00
C VAL A 102 2.46 -13.83 3.28
N LEU A 103 2.22 -12.55 3.55
CA LEU A 103 1.42 -12.07 4.65
C LEU A 103 0.09 -11.56 4.12
N GLU A 104 -1.01 -12.08 4.64
CA GLU A 104 -2.31 -11.42 4.51
C GLU A 104 -2.51 -10.54 5.73
N PHE A 105 -2.92 -9.28 5.52
CA PHE A 105 -3.04 -8.30 6.59
C PHE A 105 -4.27 -7.40 6.44
N LYS A 106 -4.54 -6.67 7.51
CA LYS A 106 -5.49 -5.56 7.50
C LYS A 106 -5.03 -4.37 8.34
N THR A 107 -5.57 -3.19 8.05
CA THR A 107 -5.47 -1.98 8.88
C THR A 107 -6.88 -1.44 9.13
N PRO A 108 -7.12 -0.53 10.09
CA PRO A 108 -6.36 -0.46 11.33
C PRO A 108 -6.58 -1.73 12.16
N LYS A 109 -5.63 -2.06 13.03
CA LYS A 109 -5.74 -3.19 13.96
C LYS A 109 -7.10 -3.16 14.70
N LYS A 110 -7.75 -4.32 14.87
CA LYS A 110 -9.10 -4.47 15.51
C LYS A 110 -9.26 -3.78 16.87
N ASN A 111 -8.16 -3.43 17.54
CA ASN A 111 -8.14 -2.61 18.75
C ASN A 111 -7.25 -1.38 18.50
N ALA A 112 -7.84 -0.28 18.02
CA ALA A 112 -7.14 0.99 17.74
C ALA A 112 -6.54 1.68 18.99
N LEU A 113 -6.64 1.06 20.17
CA LEU A 113 -5.97 1.46 21.41
C LEU A 113 -4.68 0.65 21.58
N LEU A 114 -3.66 1.02 20.78
CA LEU A 114 -2.21 0.87 21.01
C LEU A 114 -1.75 -0.44 21.69
N SER A 115 -1.45 -1.46 20.90
CA SER A 115 -0.77 -2.67 21.39
C SER A 115 0.58 -2.96 20.73
N CYS A 116 0.93 -2.29 19.63
CA CYS A 116 2.24 -2.45 18.99
C CYS A 116 2.59 -1.21 18.13
N SER A 117 3.86 -1.12 17.72
CA SER A 117 4.40 -0.03 16.88
C SER A 117 3.96 -0.10 15.41
N ALA A 118 3.58 -1.28 14.90
CA ALA A 118 3.11 -1.44 13.52
C ALA A 118 1.58 -1.36 13.39
N THR A 119 1.10 -0.79 12.30
CA THR A 119 -0.34 -0.60 12.04
C THR A 119 -1.01 -1.79 11.36
N ASN A 120 -0.22 -2.67 10.72
CA ASN A 120 -0.70 -3.82 9.97
C ASN A 120 -0.94 -5.02 10.88
N GLU A 121 -2.18 -5.48 11.00
CA GLU A 121 -2.54 -6.69 11.75
C GLU A 121 -2.44 -7.92 10.84
N LEU A 122 -1.62 -8.89 11.24
CA LEU A 122 -1.45 -10.15 10.51
C LEU A 122 -2.72 -11.00 10.59
N MET A 123 -3.30 -11.31 9.45
CA MET A 123 -4.41 -12.26 9.32
C MET A 123 -3.87 -13.68 9.10
N ALA A 124 -3.03 -13.87 8.09
CA ALA A 124 -2.45 -15.16 7.74
C ALA A 124 -0.99 -15.01 7.28
N ILE A 125 -0.22 -16.06 7.46
CA ILE A 125 1.14 -16.20 6.92
C ILE A 125 1.25 -17.58 6.29
N TYR A 126 1.84 -17.64 5.10
CA TYR A 126 2.10 -18.87 4.38
C TYR A 126 3.41 -18.75 3.60
N PRO A 127 4.10 -19.87 3.32
CA PRO A 127 5.25 -19.85 2.42
C PRO A 127 4.81 -19.39 1.03
N VAL A 128 5.74 -18.77 0.30
CA VAL A 128 5.54 -18.49 -1.14
C VAL A 128 5.39 -19.82 -1.88
N ASP A 129 4.41 -19.91 -2.77
CA ASP A 129 4.16 -21.11 -3.58
C ASP A 129 4.84 -20.98 -4.96
N GLU A 130 6.16 -21.17 -4.98
CA GLU A 130 6.97 -21.05 -6.22
C GLU A 130 6.63 -22.14 -7.26
N ASN A 131 5.98 -23.23 -6.86
CA ASN A 131 5.67 -24.38 -7.72
C ASN A 131 4.21 -24.40 -8.21
N GLN A 132 3.39 -23.44 -7.78
CA GLN A 132 2.03 -23.33 -8.28
C GLN A 132 2.04 -23.06 -9.79
N THR A 133 1.15 -23.69 -10.54
CA THR A 133 0.96 -23.39 -11.96
C THR A 133 -0.05 -22.26 -12.11
N ILE A 134 0.29 -21.24 -12.90
CA ILE A 134 -0.66 -20.18 -13.28
C ILE A 134 -1.42 -20.64 -14.52
N GLU A 135 -2.71 -20.92 -14.37
CA GLU A 135 -3.58 -21.27 -15.50
C GLU A 135 -3.76 -20.11 -16.49
N GLN A 136 -3.72 -18.88 -15.98
CA GLN A 136 -3.85 -17.65 -16.74
C GLN A 136 -2.56 -16.84 -16.65
N ALA A 137 -1.65 -16.97 -17.62
CA ALA A 137 -0.39 -16.22 -17.59
C ALA A 137 -0.55 -14.70 -17.82
N HIS A 138 -1.77 -14.21 -18.08
CA HIS A 138 -1.99 -12.84 -18.52
C HIS A 138 -3.40 -12.35 -18.19
N PHE A 139 -3.51 -11.14 -17.63
CA PHE A 139 -4.77 -10.43 -17.41
C PHE A 139 -4.69 -8.97 -17.90
N ILE A 140 -5.69 -8.54 -18.67
CA ILE A 140 -5.91 -7.16 -19.10
C ILE A 140 -7.06 -6.59 -18.27
N GLY A 141 -6.79 -5.56 -17.49
CA GLY A 141 -7.80 -4.83 -16.72
C GLY A 141 -8.27 -3.56 -17.42
N SER A 142 -9.39 -3.03 -16.94
CA SER A 142 -9.96 -1.77 -17.43
C SER A 142 -9.57 -0.61 -16.52
N ILE A 143 -9.10 0.51 -17.09
CA ILE A 143 -8.87 1.74 -16.33
C ILE A 143 -10.09 2.66 -16.42
N HIS A 144 -10.74 2.91 -15.30
CA HIS A 144 -12.00 3.63 -15.11
C HIS A 144 -11.80 5.06 -14.55
N THR A 145 -10.78 5.78 -15.00
CA THR A 145 -10.58 7.20 -14.68
C THR A 145 -10.71 8.10 -15.91
N ASN A 146 -11.19 9.33 -15.69
CA ASN A 146 -11.19 10.41 -16.69
C ASN A 146 -9.88 11.22 -16.65
N ASP A 147 -8.93 10.84 -15.80
CA ASP A 147 -7.61 11.47 -15.73
C ASP A 147 -6.88 11.29 -17.08
N PRO A 148 -6.35 12.38 -17.68
CA PRO A 148 -5.77 12.31 -19.00
C PRO A 148 -4.42 11.59 -18.94
N GLU A 149 -4.18 10.74 -19.94
CA GLU A 149 -2.91 10.05 -20.12
C GLU A 149 -1.80 11.01 -20.52
N ILE A 150 -0.69 10.95 -19.79
CA ILE A 150 0.54 11.69 -20.03
C ILE A 150 1.52 10.81 -20.81
N SER A 151 1.66 9.56 -20.38
CA SER A 151 2.59 8.59 -20.97
C SER A 151 2.12 7.16 -20.67
N SER A 152 2.68 6.19 -21.38
CA SER A 152 2.49 4.76 -21.13
C SER A 152 3.84 4.06 -21.03
N GLY A 153 3.92 2.97 -20.29
CA GLY A 153 5.16 2.22 -20.16
C GLY A 153 4.96 0.79 -19.74
N VAL A 154 6.09 0.09 -19.66
CA VAL A 154 6.17 -1.31 -19.24
C VAL A 154 7.23 -1.40 -18.16
N GLU A 155 6.91 -2.08 -17.06
CA GLU A 155 7.84 -2.33 -15.97
C GLU A 155 7.96 -3.84 -15.70
N PHE A 156 9.16 -4.31 -15.41
CA PHE A 156 9.43 -5.73 -15.15
C PHE A 156 9.84 -5.91 -13.70
N GLY A 157 9.29 -6.93 -13.02
CA GLY A 157 9.61 -7.15 -11.62
C GLY A 157 8.81 -8.25 -10.95
N ARG A 158 8.66 -8.13 -9.64
CA ARG A 158 7.79 -9.00 -8.82
C ARG A 158 6.87 -8.16 -7.99
N ILE A 159 5.62 -8.57 -7.88
CA ILE A 159 4.65 -7.89 -7.03
C ILE A 159 4.95 -8.26 -5.58
N VAL A 160 5.27 -7.25 -4.76
CA VAL A 160 5.67 -7.44 -3.36
C VAL A 160 4.62 -6.94 -2.37
N ASN A 161 3.70 -6.09 -2.83
CA ASN A 161 2.62 -5.61 -1.99
C ASN A 161 1.40 -5.27 -2.83
N VAL A 162 0.22 -5.67 -2.36
CA VAL A 162 -1.07 -5.35 -2.98
C VAL A 162 -2.05 -4.97 -1.87
N ILE A 163 -2.69 -3.81 -1.96
CA ILE A 163 -3.59 -3.26 -0.94
C ILE A 163 -4.92 -2.90 -1.56
N GLU A 164 -6.00 -3.41 -0.99
CA GLU A 164 -7.35 -2.91 -1.22
C GLU A 164 -7.67 -1.81 -0.20
N ASN A 165 -7.99 -0.62 -0.69
CA ASN A 165 -8.56 0.46 0.11
C ASN A 165 -10.08 0.45 -0.02
N LYS A 166 -10.76 0.23 1.09
CA LYS A 166 -12.22 0.08 1.18
C LYS A 166 -12.98 1.40 1.32
N ASP A 167 -12.32 2.54 1.15
CA ASP A 167 -13.00 3.82 1.11
C ASP A 167 -14.00 3.91 -0.07
N ARG A 168 -14.81 4.97 -0.11
CA ARG A 168 -15.93 5.16 -1.06
C ARG A 168 -15.61 4.93 -2.54
N PHE A 169 -14.34 4.98 -2.93
CA PHE A 169 -13.90 4.86 -4.32
C PHE A 169 -13.10 3.59 -4.63
N ARG A 170 -13.17 2.56 -3.76
CA ARG A 170 -12.48 1.25 -3.86
C ARG A 170 -11.28 1.26 -4.82
N ASN A 171 -10.14 1.69 -4.31
CA ASN A 171 -8.91 1.74 -5.08
C ASN A 171 -7.97 0.64 -4.61
N TYR A 172 -7.20 0.10 -5.54
CA TYR A 172 -6.20 -0.90 -5.26
C TYR A 172 -4.81 -0.31 -5.49
N PHE A 173 -3.89 -0.60 -4.58
CA PHE A 173 -2.50 -0.19 -4.70
C PHE A 173 -1.65 -1.43 -4.92
N MET A 174 -0.68 -1.31 -5.80
CA MET A 174 0.28 -2.36 -6.09
C MET A 174 1.69 -1.79 -5.99
N THR A 175 2.60 -2.55 -5.39
CA THR A 175 4.03 -2.25 -5.40
C THR A 175 4.78 -3.43 -5.97
N ILE A 176 5.73 -3.13 -6.86
CA ILE A 176 6.63 -4.12 -7.42
C ILE A 176 8.07 -3.82 -7.02
N GLN A 177 8.87 -4.86 -6.81
CA GLN A 177 10.32 -4.80 -6.84
C GLN A 177 10.75 -4.88 -8.30
N MET A 178 11.41 -3.85 -8.82
CA MET A 178 11.83 -3.78 -10.22
C MET A 178 13.06 -4.65 -10.49
N GLY A 179 13.09 -5.30 -11.65
CA GLY A 179 14.18 -6.16 -12.10
C GLY A 179 14.21 -7.55 -11.44
N SER A 180 15.34 -8.25 -11.57
CA SER A 180 15.52 -9.62 -11.06
C SER A 180 15.88 -9.68 -9.57
N GLY A 181 16.41 -8.58 -9.01
CA GLY A 181 16.71 -8.36 -7.60
C GLY A 181 17.15 -6.90 -7.36
N GLY A 182 17.10 -6.43 -6.12
CA GLY A 182 17.60 -5.11 -5.73
C GLY A 182 16.66 -4.28 -4.87
N SER A 183 16.92 -2.99 -4.79
CA SER A 183 16.29 -2.06 -3.84
C SER A 183 15.31 -1.09 -4.45
N LYS A 184 15.01 -1.23 -5.74
CA LYS A 184 14.15 -0.31 -6.47
C LYS A 184 12.71 -0.81 -6.46
N PHE A 185 11.80 0.02 -5.97
CA PHE A 185 10.39 -0.29 -5.88
C PHE A 185 9.58 0.72 -6.67
N ARG A 186 8.53 0.27 -7.33
CA ARG A 186 7.61 1.13 -8.06
C ARG A 186 6.18 0.86 -7.65
N HIS A 187 5.39 1.93 -7.62
CA HIS A 187 4.04 1.91 -7.09
C HIS A 187 3.03 2.23 -8.18
N PHE A 188 1.90 1.53 -8.12
CA PHE A 188 0.83 1.63 -9.09
C PHE A 188 -0.53 1.64 -8.42
N ILE A 189 -1.52 2.16 -9.15
CA ILE A 189 -2.93 2.10 -8.82
C ILE A 189 -3.62 1.12 -9.78
N MET A 190 -4.57 0.36 -9.27
CA MET A 190 -5.52 -0.41 -10.07
C MET A 190 -6.92 -0.01 -9.61
N ASP A 191 -7.86 -0.04 -10.54
CA ASP A 191 -9.29 0.22 -10.32
C ASP A 191 -10.18 -0.95 -10.81
N ASP A 192 -9.56 -1.97 -11.40
CA ASP A 192 -10.19 -3.22 -11.78
C ASP A 192 -10.02 -4.30 -10.67
N PRO A 193 -11.12 -4.83 -10.11
CA PRO A 193 -11.07 -5.84 -9.05
C PRO A 193 -10.49 -7.19 -9.51
N ASP A 194 -10.72 -7.59 -10.76
CA ASP A 194 -10.24 -8.86 -11.29
C ASP A 194 -8.74 -8.78 -11.56
N LEU A 195 -8.26 -7.60 -12.00
CA LEU A 195 -6.82 -7.30 -12.10
C LEU A 195 -6.15 -7.34 -10.73
N PHE A 196 -6.80 -6.83 -9.68
CA PHE A 196 -6.32 -6.95 -8.30
C PHE A 196 -6.21 -8.42 -7.86
N ASP A 197 -7.24 -9.23 -8.09
CA ASP A 197 -7.22 -10.65 -7.74
C ASP A 197 -6.12 -11.41 -8.49
N PHE A 198 -5.88 -11.03 -9.75
CA PHE A 198 -4.77 -11.55 -10.53
C PHE A 198 -3.39 -11.13 -9.98
N ALA A 199 -3.23 -9.87 -9.59
CA ALA A 199 -2.02 -9.36 -8.95
C ALA A 199 -1.73 -10.10 -7.63
N VAL A 200 -2.76 -10.41 -6.85
CA VAL A 200 -2.64 -11.22 -5.63
C VAL A 200 -2.13 -12.63 -5.95
N LYS A 201 -2.66 -13.30 -6.97
CA LYS A 201 -2.16 -14.64 -7.39
C LYS A 201 -0.67 -14.57 -7.75
N CYS A 202 -0.28 -13.60 -8.57
CA CYS A 202 1.12 -13.40 -8.96
C CYS A 202 2.04 -13.14 -7.76
N LEU A 203 1.59 -12.31 -6.79
CA LEU A 203 2.33 -12.03 -5.55
C LEU A 203 2.52 -13.31 -4.71
N LYS A 204 1.48 -14.14 -4.58
CA LYS A 204 1.54 -15.36 -3.74
C LYS A 204 2.58 -16.37 -4.22
N MET A 205 2.86 -16.35 -5.52
CA MET A 205 3.79 -17.23 -6.19
C MET A 205 5.18 -16.61 -6.36
N ALA A 206 5.33 -15.34 -5.97
CA ALA A 206 6.50 -14.53 -6.29
C ALA A 206 6.88 -14.56 -7.78
N ALA A 207 5.86 -14.66 -8.64
CA ALA A 207 6.01 -14.74 -10.08
C ALA A 207 6.69 -13.47 -10.61
N ARG A 208 7.55 -13.65 -11.62
CA ARG A 208 8.03 -12.52 -12.39
C ARG A 208 6.90 -12.04 -13.29
N VAL A 209 6.73 -10.74 -13.31
CA VAL A 209 5.66 -10.11 -14.08
C VAL A 209 6.19 -8.94 -14.87
N LYS A 210 5.45 -8.64 -15.92
CA LYS A 210 5.57 -7.47 -16.75
C LYS A 210 4.25 -6.69 -16.62
N ILE A 211 4.37 -5.45 -16.20
CA ILE A 211 3.26 -4.56 -15.85
C ILE A 211 3.16 -3.50 -16.93
N HIS A 212 2.04 -3.44 -17.64
CA HIS A 212 1.78 -2.32 -18.54
C HIS A 212 0.98 -1.29 -17.77
N TYR A 213 1.40 -0.03 -17.88
CA TYR A 213 0.81 1.06 -17.12
C TYR A 213 0.67 2.32 -17.96
N SER A 214 -0.25 3.18 -17.51
CA SER A 214 -0.49 4.51 -18.04
C SER A 214 -0.25 5.53 -16.91
N GLU A 215 0.67 6.47 -17.12
CA GLU A 215 0.83 7.64 -16.26
C GLU A 215 -0.24 8.67 -16.61
N ARG A 216 -1.04 9.05 -15.62
CA ARG A 216 -2.18 9.94 -15.80
C ARG A 216 -2.11 11.12 -14.85
N PHE A 217 -2.51 12.30 -15.33
CA PHE A 217 -2.55 13.51 -14.52
C PHE A 217 -3.67 13.41 -13.49
N SER A 218 -3.37 13.49 -12.20
CA SER A 218 -4.40 13.35 -11.17
C SER A 218 -5.19 14.66 -11.04
N MET A 219 -6.36 14.74 -11.69
CA MET A 219 -7.22 15.93 -11.57
C MET A 219 -7.70 16.16 -10.14
N ARG A 220 -7.83 15.07 -9.37
CA ARG A 220 -8.25 15.09 -7.97
C ARG A 220 -7.09 15.34 -6.99
N ASN A 221 -5.86 15.46 -7.50
CA ASN A 221 -4.64 15.57 -6.70
C ASN A 221 -4.60 14.53 -5.58
N LEU A 222 -4.92 13.28 -5.92
CA LEU A 222 -4.96 12.18 -4.96
C LEU A 222 -3.61 12.12 -4.25
N PHE A 223 -3.62 12.18 -2.91
CA PHE A 223 -2.41 12.17 -2.08
C PHE A 223 -1.44 13.34 -2.31
N GLY A 224 -1.89 14.46 -2.88
CA GLY A 224 -1.04 15.62 -3.15
C GLY A 224 -0.06 15.43 -4.32
N LEU A 225 -0.35 14.46 -5.21
CA LEU A 225 0.48 14.12 -6.35
C LEU A 225 -0.15 14.57 -7.67
N SER A 226 0.67 15.13 -8.55
CA SER A 226 0.25 15.64 -9.86
C SER A 226 0.02 14.55 -10.90
N SER A 227 0.56 13.34 -10.72
CA SER A 227 0.28 12.21 -11.60
C SER A 227 0.37 10.87 -10.86
N MET A 228 -0.29 9.86 -11.42
CA MET A 228 -0.33 8.49 -10.90
C MET A 228 -0.12 7.48 -12.03
N SER A 229 0.48 6.33 -11.71
CA SER A 229 0.64 5.22 -12.66
C SER A 229 -0.47 4.19 -12.46
N PHE A 230 -1.38 4.08 -13.43
CA PHE A 230 -2.48 3.11 -13.45
C PHE A 230 -2.08 1.86 -14.22
N VAL A 231 -2.34 0.67 -13.66
CA VAL A 231 -2.08 -0.60 -14.34
C VAL A 231 -3.21 -0.90 -15.32
N SER A 232 -2.86 -1.28 -16.55
CA SER A 232 -3.79 -1.81 -17.54
C SER A 232 -3.64 -3.32 -17.75
N GLU A 233 -2.45 -3.87 -17.49
CA GLU A 233 -2.11 -5.24 -17.89
C GLU A 233 -1.06 -5.82 -16.96
N ILE A 234 -1.19 -7.12 -16.65
CA ILE A 234 -0.18 -7.91 -15.94
C ILE A 234 0.04 -9.20 -16.73
N GLU A 235 1.25 -9.37 -17.24
CA GLU A 235 1.73 -10.61 -17.85
C GLU A 235 2.70 -11.31 -16.88
N VAL A 236 2.56 -12.63 -16.72
CA VAL A 236 3.53 -13.49 -16.04
C VAL A 236 4.63 -13.85 -17.04
N VAL A 237 5.88 -13.77 -16.58
CA VAL A 237 7.06 -14.05 -17.40
C VAL A 237 7.85 -15.19 -16.75
N ASP A 238 8.28 -16.17 -17.54
CA ASP A 238 9.15 -17.27 -17.10
C ASP A 238 10.60 -16.81 -16.85
#